data_AF-A0A920M176-F1
#
_entry.id   AF-A0A920M176-F1
#
_cell.length_a   1.000
_cell.length_b   1.000
_cell.length_c   1.000
_cell.angle_alpha   90.00
_cell.angle_beta   90.00
_cell.angle_gamma   90.00
#
_symmetry.space_group_name_H-M   'P 1'
#
loop_
_entity.id
_entity.type
_entity.pdbx_description
1 polymer ?
#
loop_
_entity_poly.entity_id
_entity_poly.type
_entity_poly.pdbx_seq_one_letter_code
_entity_poly.pdbx_strand_id
1 'polypeptide(L)' 'MKVISDRAVELGINVTGITLKSLNEFEQSNPNISKTLIVDDLFERKKAFIELSDGFIVLPGGIGSMDELLEVVVTNQLD' A
#
# COMPACT_ATOMS: atom_id res chain seq x y z
N MET A 1 6.95 4.19 3.50
CA MET A 1 7.65 3.68 2.30
C MET A 1 8.10 4.82 1.35
N LYS A 2 8.87 5.80 1.85
CA LYS A 2 9.15 7.05 1.10
C LYS A 2 10.13 6.89 -0.06
N VAL A 3 11.21 6.14 0.14
CA VAL A 3 12.32 6.02 -0.84
C VAL A 3 11.85 5.49 -2.21
N ILE A 4 11.10 4.39 -2.22
CA ILE A 4 10.63 3.78 -3.49
C ILE A 4 9.56 4.64 -4.16
N SER A 5 8.63 5.21 -3.39
CA SER A 5 7.56 6.06 -3.95
C SER A 5 8.12 7.36 -4.54
N ASP A 6 9.04 8.04 -3.86
CA ASP A 6 9.71 9.23 -4.39
C ASP A 6 10.46 8.91 -5.68
N ARG A 7 11.24 7.81 -5.70
CA ARG A 7 12.02 7.44 -6.89
C ARG A 7 11.13 7.10 -8.09
N ALA A 8 10.00 6.44 -7.88
CA ALA A 8 9.05 6.15 -8.94
C ALA A 8 8.45 7.45 -9.51
N VAL A 9 8.05 8.39 -8.65
CA VAL A 9 7.56 9.71 -9.06
C VAL A 9 8.61 10.47 -9.87
N GLU A 10 9.87 10.48 -9.44
CA GLU A 10 10.99 11.11 -10.17
C GLU A 10 11.17 10.56 -11.59
N LEU A 11 10.83 9.28 -11.80
CA LEU A 11 10.88 8.61 -13.09
C LEU A 11 9.60 8.83 -13.92
N GLY A 12 8.65 9.64 -13.45
CA GLY A 12 7.38 9.93 -14.11
C GLY A 12 6.36 8.79 -14.01
N ILE A 13 6.55 7.85 -13.08
CA ILE A 13 5.63 6.74 -12.85
C ILE A 13 4.47 7.22 -11.97
N ASN A 14 3.24 6.84 -12.32
CA ASN A 14 2.08 7.11 -11.48
C ASN A 14 2.10 6.25 -10.22
N VAL A 15 2.09 6.87 -9.05
CA VAL A 15 2.13 6.20 -7.75
C VAL A 15 0.80 6.41 -7.02
N THR A 16 0.15 5.29 -6.67
CA THR A 16 -1.02 5.30 -5.78
C THR A 16 -0.60 4.82 -4.39
N GLY A 17 -0.80 5.63 -3.36
CA GLY A 17 -0.67 5.24 -1.96
C GLY A 17 -2.02 4.85 -1.38
N ILE A 18 -2.05 3.83 -0.51
CA ILE A 18 -3.25 3.43 0.24
C ILE A 18 -2.96 3.52 1.73
N THR A 19 -3.72 4.34 2.45
CA THR A 19 -3.51 4.61 3.88
C THR A 19 -4.82 4.57 4.65
N LEU A 20 -4.72 4.34 5.96
CA LEU A 20 -5.86 4.51 6.86
C LEU A 20 -6.11 5.98 7.12
N LYS A 21 -7.38 6.35 7.31
CA LYS A 21 -7.77 7.68 7.76
C LYS A 21 -7.08 8.06 9.07
N SER A 22 -7.06 7.15 10.03
CA SER A 22 -6.36 7.35 11.31
C SER A 22 -4.88 7.65 11.09
N LEU A 23 -4.18 6.85 10.29
CA LEU A 23 -2.76 7.07 10.00
C LEU A 23 -2.51 8.38 9.25
N ASN A 24 -3.37 8.74 8.30
CA ASN A 24 -3.23 9.99 7.53
C ASN A 24 -3.42 11.25 8.38
N GLU A 25 -4.22 11.17 9.44
CA GLU A 25 -4.41 12.25 10.41
C GLU A 25 -3.20 12.42 11.33
N PHE A 26 -2.48 11.34 11.65
CA PHE A 26 -1.25 11.37 12.47
C PHE A 26 0.01 11.64 11.65
N GLU A 27 0.11 11.07 10.46
CA GLU A 27 1.23 11.17 9.52
C GLU A 27 0.68 11.53 8.15
N GLN A 28 1.01 12.72 7.64
CA GLN A 28 0.62 13.07 6.28
C GLN A 28 1.23 12.08 5.29
N SER A 29 0.36 11.53 4.43
CA SER A 29 0.79 10.73 3.28
C SER A 29 1.82 11.48 2.45
N ASN A 30 2.71 10.74 1.77
CA ASN A 30 3.75 11.32 0.95
C ASN A 30 3.12 12.29 -0.08
N PRO A 31 3.37 13.62 -0.01
CA PRO A 31 2.70 14.60 -0.86
C PRO A 31 3.13 14.51 -2.33
N ASN A 32 4.21 13.78 -2.63
CA ASN A 32 4.76 13.67 -3.97
C ASN A 32 4.04 12.62 -4.84
N ILE A 33 3.21 11.76 -4.26
CA ILE A 33 2.58 10.66 -5.02
C ILE A 33 1.37 11.15 -5.80
N SER A 34 1.04 10.44 -6.89
CA SER A 34 0.02 10.85 -7.85
C SER A 34 -1.40 10.80 -7.28
N LYS A 35 -1.67 9.81 -6.41
CA LYS A 35 -2.97 9.63 -5.77
C LYS A 35 -2.81 9.00 -4.40
N THR A 36 -3.63 9.43 -3.46
CA THR A 36 -3.79 8.77 -2.15
C THR A 36 -5.22 8.27 -2.02
N LEU A 37 -5.39 6.98 -1.80
CA LEU A 37 -6.64 6.37 -1.37
C LEU A 37 -6.63 6.29 0.15
N ILE A 38 -7.57 6.99 0.78
CA ILE A 38 -7.77 6.97 2.24
C ILE A 38 -8.97 6.08 2.52
N VAL A 39 -8.79 5.09 3.37
CA VAL A 39 -9.83 4.12 3.76
C VAL A 39 -10.04 4.13 5.27
N ASP A 40 -11.16 3.61 5.74
CA ASP A 40 -11.55 3.75 7.15
C ASP A 40 -10.95 2.65 8.05
N ASP A 41 -10.66 1.46 7.50
CA ASP A 41 -10.10 0.34 8.27
C ASP A 41 -9.07 -0.53 7.51
N LEU A 42 -8.42 -1.44 8.26
CA LEU A 42 -7.37 -2.32 7.74
C LEU A 42 -7.88 -3.33 6.72
N PHE A 43 -9.12 -3.80 6.84
CA PHE A 43 -9.69 -4.78 5.91
C PHE A 43 -9.96 -4.13 4.56
N GLU A 44 -10.54 -2.93 4.55
CA GLU A 44 -10.70 -2.13 3.33
C GLU A 44 -9.35 -1.83 2.68
N ARG A 45 -8.32 -1.51 3.49
CA ARG A 45 -6.97 -1.26 2.99
C ARG A 45 -6.38 -2.48 2.28
N LYS A 46 -6.45 -3.65 2.92
CA LYS A 46 -5.96 -4.92 2.36
C LYS A 46 -6.73 -5.32 1.10
N LYS A 47 -8.06 -5.19 1.12
CA LYS A 47 -8.92 -5.44 -0.04
C LYS A 47 -8.54 -4.55 -1.21
N ALA A 48 -8.31 -3.26 -0.98
CA ALA A 48 -7.87 -2.33 -2.01
C ALA A 48 -6.49 -2.69 -2.58
N PHE A 49 -5.56 -3.24 -1.78
CA PHE A 49 -4.30 -3.77 -2.32
C PHE A 49 -4.54 -4.92 -3.31
N ILE A 50 -5.45 -5.83 -2.99
CA ILE A 50 -5.79 -6.98 -3.84
C ILE A 50 -6.47 -6.53 -5.13
N GLU A 51 -7.49 -5.67 -5.04
CA GLU A 51 -8.29 -5.24 -6.20
C GLU A 51 -7.50 -4.35 -7.17
N LEU A 52 -6.51 -3.59 -6.69
CA LEU A 52 -5.74 -2.65 -7.51
C LEU A 52 -4.43 -3.22 -8.06
N SER A 53 -4.03 -4.42 -7.66
CA SER A 53 -2.72 -4.99 -7.99
C SER A 53 -2.82 -6.17 -8.94
N ASP A 54 -2.07 -6.14 -10.04
CA ASP A 54 -1.86 -7.30 -10.92
C ASP A 54 -0.81 -8.28 -10.36
N GLY A 55 -0.03 -7.84 -9.37
CA GLY A 55 1.02 -8.63 -8.75
C GLY A 55 1.67 -7.91 -7.57
N PHE A 56 2.41 -8.67 -6.76
CA PHE A 56 2.96 -8.18 -5.49
C PHE A 56 4.47 -8.35 -5.42
N ILE A 57 5.15 -7.30 -4.93
CA ILE A 57 6.56 -7.32 -4.53
C ILE A 57 6.61 -6.87 -3.09
N VAL A 58 7.08 -7.73 -2.20
CA VAL A 58 7.21 -7.43 -0.77
C VAL A 58 8.68 -7.23 -0.43
N LEU A 59 9.02 -6.04 0.06
CA LEU A 59 10.37 -5.71 0.54
C LEU A 59 10.53 -6.11 2.01
N PRO A 60 11.78 -6.31 2.50
CA PRO A 60 12.02 -6.55 3.91
C PRO A 60 11.39 -5.48 4.80
N GLY A 61 10.63 -5.92 5.80
CA GLY A 61 9.84 -5.05 6.66
C GLY A 61 9.52 -5.70 8.01
N GLY A 62 8.67 -5.03 8.79
CA GLY A 62 8.24 -5.50 10.10
C GLY A 62 6.99 -6.39 10.05
N ILE A 63 6.31 -6.51 11.19
CA ILE A 63 5.10 -7.34 11.34
C ILE A 63 3.99 -6.91 10.38
N GLY A 64 3.79 -5.60 10.15
CA GLY A 64 2.78 -5.11 9.20
C GLY A 64 3.04 -5.59 7.76
N SER A 65 4.29 -5.62 7.32
CA SER A 65 4.65 -6.14 5.99
C SER A 65 4.45 -7.65 5.89
N MET A 66 4.69 -8.39 6.98
CA MET A 66 4.42 -9.83 7.05
C MET A 66 2.92 -10.13 7.04
N ASP A 67 2.11 -9.34 7.74
CA ASP A 67 0.64 -9.44 7.73
C ASP A 67 0.07 -9.20 6.32
N GLU A 68 0.53 -8.17 5.62
CA GLU A 68 0.14 -7.89 4.23
C GLU A 68 0.59 -9.01 3.27
N LEU A 69 1.79 -9.56 3.45
CA LEU A 69 2.28 -10.68 2.65
C LEU A 69 1.41 -11.94 2.85
N LEU A 70 1.12 -12.30 4.10
CA LEU A 70 0.33 -13.50 4.41
C LEU A 70 -1.08 -13.37 3.85
N GLU A 71 -1.69 -12.19 3.91
CA GLU A 71 -2.99 -11.92 3.30
C GLU A 71 -2.99 -12.25 1.80
N VAL A 72 -1.99 -11.73 1.06
CA VAL A 72 -1.86 -11.96 -0.39
C VAL A 72 -1.65 -13.43 -0.70
N VAL A 73 -0.77 -14.11 0.04
CA VAL A 73 -0.48 -15.54 -0.20
C VAL A 73 -1.71 -16.40 0.06
N VAL A 74 -2.41 -16.16 1.17
CA VAL A 74 -3.62 -16.91 1.52
C VAL A 74 -4.73 -16.65 0.50
N THR A 75 -4.95 -15.40 0.12
CA THR A 75 -5.95 -15.02 -0.89
C THR A 75 -5.68 -15.74 -2.22
N ASN A 76 -4.44 -15.65 -2.72
CA ASN A 76 -4.05 -16.29 -3.99
C ASN A 76 -4.12 -17.84 -3.95
N GLN A 77 -4.17 -18.45 -2.76
CA GLN A 77 -4.29 -19.90 -2.61
C GLN A 77 -5.75 -20.37 -2.50
N LEU A 78 -6.63 -19.53 -1.96
CA LEU A 78 -8.01 -19.90 -1.61
C LEU A 78 -9.07 -19.33 -2.56
N ASP A 79 -8.74 -18.30 -3.33
CA ASP A 79 -9.54 -17.79 -4.45
C ASP A 79 -9.35 -18.62 -5.73
#